data_AF-A0A7S2ERP9-F1
#
_entry.id   AF-A0A7S2ERP9-F1
#
_cell.length_a   1.000
_cell.length_b   1.000
_cell.length_c   1.000
_cell.angle_alpha   90.00
_cell.angle_beta   90.00
_cell.angle_gamma   90.00
#
_symmetry.space_group_name_H-M   'P 1'
#
loop_
_entity.id
_entity.type
_entity.pdbx_description
1 polymer ?
#
loop_
_entity_poly.entity_id
_entity_poly.type
_entity_poly.pdbx_seq_one_letter_code
_entity_poly.pdbx_strand_id
1 'polypeptide(L)'
;EWRPSSRGRGSDSPIATLQLGVAGSTFLVDVMSLCQPGIREADAPMTETEALLSDALTPLLSRPDIAVLGFAVSQDICKLAASFPHVPCFRLFRSVVDVHAALRTMHPDIPKNQVSSLQKVVAALLGKRLDKAQQCSDWESRPLTKAQINYAMLDAAVLPVLLKALVKSPAAAREYGGNVFRKNLHLRSNYKFTFLGDDSGGGDADATAPRSNYRVDMGSARVSLGL
;
A
#
# COMPACT_ATOMS: atom_id res chain seq x y z
N GLU A 1 1.64 -6.98 -4.86
CA GLU A 1 2.86 -7.66 -5.38
C GLU A 1 3.20 -7.24 -6.80
N TRP A 2 4.48 -7.33 -7.17
CA TRP A 2 5.00 -7.03 -8.52
C TRP A 2 6.26 -7.84 -8.80
N ARG A 3 6.63 -7.96 -10.07
CA ARG A 3 7.85 -8.66 -10.47
C ARG A 3 9.10 -7.93 -9.93
N PRO A 4 9.98 -8.61 -9.18
CA PRO A 4 11.25 -8.03 -8.80
C PRO A 4 12.15 -7.81 -10.02
N SER A 5 12.89 -6.70 -10.08
CA SER A 5 13.94 -6.50 -11.08
C SER A 5 15.32 -6.32 -10.42
N SER A 6 16.35 -6.79 -11.12
CA SER A 6 17.76 -6.66 -10.70
C SER A 6 18.28 -5.22 -10.77
N ARG A 7 17.63 -4.34 -11.53
CA ARG A 7 17.90 -2.90 -11.61
C ARG A 7 16.70 -2.11 -11.09
N GLY A 8 16.89 -1.33 -10.01
CA GLY A 8 15.87 -0.39 -9.55
C GLY A 8 14.68 -0.99 -8.79
N ARG A 9 14.82 -2.17 -8.15
CA ARG A 9 13.79 -2.80 -7.27
C ARG A 9 12.41 -3.00 -7.94
N GLY A 10 12.40 -3.30 -9.22
CA GLY A 10 11.16 -3.47 -9.99
C GLY A 10 10.51 -2.15 -10.40
N SER A 11 11.19 -1.00 -10.35
CA SER A 11 10.65 0.30 -10.75
C SER A 11 10.01 0.31 -12.14
N ASP A 12 10.53 -0.48 -13.07
CA ASP A 12 9.97 -0.57 -14.42
C ASP A 12 8.77 -1.54 -14.53
N SER A 13 8.52 -2.40 -13.52
CA SER A 13 7.38 -3.34 -13.52
C SER A 13 6.18 -2.73 -12.79
N PRO A 14 5.00 -2.63 -13.43
CA PRO A 14 3.78 -2.19 -12.78
C PRO A 14 3.37 -3.17 -11.67
N ILE A 15 2.50 -2.73 -10.76
CA ILE A 15 1.87 -3.63 -9.78
C ILE A 15 1.10 -4.71 -10.55
N ALA A 16 1.35 -5.98 -10.18
CA ALA A 16 0.67 -7.11 -10.80
C ALA A 16 -0.61 -7.51 -10.07
N THR A 17 -0.59 -7.43 -8.74
CA THR A 17 -1.73 -7.81 -7.90
C THR A 17 -1.87 -6.89 -6.68
N LEU A 18 -3.11 -6.64 -6.29
CA LEU A 18 -3.49 -5.94 -5.07
C LEU A 18 -4.18 -6.91 -4.11
N GLN A 19 -3.71 -6.97 -2.87
CA GLN A 19 -4.25 -7.84 -1.82
C GLN A 19 -5.15 -7.02 -0.89
N LEU A 20 -6.36 -7.52 -0.63
CA LEU A 20 -7.29 -6.90 0.32
C LEU A 20 -7.67 -7.93 1.39
N GLY A 21 -7.49 -7.56 2.66
CA GLY A 21 -7.83 -8.40 3.79
C GLY A 21 -8.87 -7.72 4.68
N VAL A 22 -9.96 -8.42 4.97
CA VAL A 22 -10.95 -8.05 5.98
C VAL A 22 -11.09 -9.18 7.00
N ALA A 23 -11.81 -8.95 8.09
CA ALA A 23 -12.03 -10.00 9.08
C ALA A 23 -12.74 -11.21 8.44
N GLY A 24 -12.04 -12.34 8.37
CA GLY A 24 -12.59 -13.60 7.86
C GLY A 24 -12.57 -13.77 6.33
N SER A 25 -12.06 -12.80 5.56
CA SER A 25 -12.00 -12.92 4.10
C SER A 25 -10.83 -12.15 3.50
N THR A 26 -10.29 -12.68 2.40
CA THR A 26 -9.19 -12.09 1.64
C THR A 26 -9.48 -12.16 0.16
N PHE A 27 -9.10 -11.09 -0.55
CA PHE A 27 -9.31 -10.95 -1.97
C PHE A 27 -7.98 -10.67 -2.66
N LEU A 28 -7.74 -11.34 -3.79
CA LEU A 28 -6.62 -11.07 -4.68
C LEU A 28 -7.17 -10.41 -5.94
N VAL A 29 -6.85 -9.14 -6.12
CA VAL A 29 -7.26 -8.37 -7.30
C VAL A 29 -6.12 -8.42 -8.31
N ASP A 30 -6.38 -9.01 -9.47
CA ASP A 30 -5.45 -9.10 -10.58
C ASP A 30 -5.43 -7.79 -11.38
N VAL A 31 -4.82 -6.75 -10.80
CA VAL A 31 -4.76 -5.41 -11.43
C VAL A 31 -3.98 -5.41 -12.74
N MET A 32 -3.06 -6.36 -12.96
CA MET A 32 -2.37 -6.53 -14.25
C MET A 32 -3.33 -6.89 -15.38
N SER A 33 -4.30 -7.75 -15.10
CA SER A 33 -5.31 -8.16 -16.08
C SER A 33 -6.46 -7.16 -16.19
N LEU A 34 -6.75 -6.42 -15.12
CA LEU A 34 -7.88 -5.49 -15.07
C LEU A 34 -7.56 -4.08 -15.55
N CYS A 35 -6.29 -3.66 -15.49
CA CYS A 35 -5.86 -2.30 -15.85
C CYS A 35 -4.97 -2.30 -17.10
N GLN A 36 -5.08 -1.25 -17.90
CA GLN A 36 -4.25 -1.04 -19.07
C GLN A 36 -2.79 -0.81 -18.66
N PRO A 37 -1.83 -1.57 -19.23
CA PRO A 37 -0.42 -1.40 -18.90
C PRO A 37 0.17 -0.17 -19.62
N GLY A 38 1.11 0.50 -18.96
CA GLY A 38 1.96 1.50 -19.60
C GLY A 38 1.33 2.87 -19.83
N ILE A 39 0.13 3.12 -19.31
CA ILE A 39 -0.49 4.45 -19.30
C ILE A 39 0.32 5.40 -18.38
N ARG A 40 0.59 6.61 -18.86
CA ARG A 40 1.40 7.61 -18.12
C ARG A 40 0.64 8.88 -17.80
N GLU A 41 -0.34 9.19 -18.63
CA GLU A 41 -1.20 10.36 -18.56
C GLU A 41 -2.33 10.10 -17.55
N ALA A 42 -2.54 11.01 -16.62
CA ALA A 42 -3.52 10.84 -15.54
C ALA A 42 -4.98 11.05 -15.99
N ASP A 43 -5.17 11.66 -17.16
CA ASP A 43 -6.45 11.93 -17.82
C ASP A 43 -6.75 10.97 -18.97
N ALA A 44 -5.91 9.94 -19.17
CA ALA A 44 -6.16 8.92 -20.16
C ALA A 44 -7.52 8.23 -19.93
N PRO A 45 -8.26 7.89 -21.00
CA PRO A 45 -9.55 7.25 -20.88
C PRO A 45 -9.41 5.88 -20.21
N MET A 46 -10.33 5.56 -19.30
CA MET A 46 -10.44 4.24 -18.69
C MET A 46 -11.30 3.30 -19.55
N THR A 47 -10.97 2.02 -19.52
CA THR A 47 -11.89 0.95 -19.92
C THR A 47 -13.08 0.84 -18.95
N GLU A 48 -14.15 0.18 -19.39
CA GLU A 48 -15.30 -0.15 -18.52
C GLU A 48 -14.86 -0.96 -17.29
N THR A 49 -13.95 -1.92 -17.45
CA THR A 49 -13.41 -2.74 -16.36
C THR A 49 -12.66 -1.90 -15.33
N GLU A 50 -11.83 -0.94 -15.77
CA GLU A 50 -11.10 -0.04 -14.86
C GLU A 50 -12.04 0.91 -14.13
N ALA A 51 -13.08 1.41 -14.81
CA ALA A 51 -14.10 2.24 -14.17
C ALA A 51 -14.83 1.46 -13.07
N LEU A 52 -15.28 0.23 -13.35
CA LEU A 52 -15.91 -0.65 -12.37
C LEU A 52 -14.98 -0.99 -11.19
N LEU A 53 -13.71 -1.27 -11.47
CA LEU A 53 -12.70 -1.49 -10.43
C LEU A 53 -12.51 -0.24 -9.56
N SER A 54 -12.41 0.93 -10.18
CA SER A 54 -12.25 2.21 -9.49
C SER A 54 -13.44 2.50 -8.59
N ASP A 55 -14.65 2.33 -9.09
CA ASP A 55 -15.88 2.54 -8.34
C ASP A 55 -16.00 1.57 -7.16
N ALA A 56 -15.62 0.30 -7.34
CA ALA A 56 -15.66 -0.70 -6.28
C ALA A 56 -14.65 -0.41 -5.15
N LEU A 57 -13.46 0.07 -5.48
CA LEU A 57 -12.39 0.30 -4.50
C LEU A 57 -12.44 1.68 -3.85
N THR A 58 -13.01 2.68 -4.52
CA THR A 58 -13.05 4.07 -4.02
C THR A 58 -13.64 4.19 -2.61
N PRO A 59 -14.79 3.57 -2.27
CA PRO A 59 -15.34 3.63 -0.92
C PRO A 59 -14.40 3.05 0.14
N LEU A 60 -13.62 2.01 -0.20
CA LEU A 60 -12.70 1.36 0.73
C LEU A 60 -11.45 2.19 1.00
N LEU A 61 -10.94 2.87 -0.04
CA LEU A 61 -9.66 3.59 0.03
C LEU A 61 -9.82 5.05 0.45
N SER A 62 -10.94 5.70 0.13
CA SER A 62 -11.12 7.15 0.33
C SER A 62 -11.89 7.55 1.58
N ARG A 63 -12.58 6.63 2.26
CA ARG A 63 -13.38 6.92 3.44
C ARG A 63 -12.52 7.08 4.70
N PRO A 64 -12.62 8.19 5.46
CA PRO A 64 -11.79 8.41 6.64
C PRO A 64 -12.18 7.52 7.84
N ASP A 65 -13.38 6.95 7.84
CA ASP A 65 -13.86 6.03 8.88
C ASP A 65 -13.40 4.58 8.67
N ILE A 66 -12.89 4.25 7.49
CA ILE A 66 -12.31 2.94 7.17
C ILE A 66 -10.79 3.04 7.28
N ALA A 67 -10.19 2.27 8.19
CA ALA A 67 -8.74 2.24 8.32
C ALA A 67 -8.12 1.28 7.29
N VAL A 68 -7.30 1.82 6.38
CA VAL A 68 -6.52 1.02 5.42
C VAL A 68 -5.21 0.60 6.09
N LEU A 69 -5.01 -0.70 6.28
CA LEU A 69 -3.81 -1.22 6.94
C LEU A 69 -2.75 -1.62 5.92
N GLY A 70 -1.50 -1.30 6.21
CA GLY A 70 -0.35 -1.80 5.46
C GLY A 70 0.89 -1.97 6.34
N PHE A 71 1.95 -2.54 5.79
CA PHE A 71 3.23 -2.74 6.50
C PHE A 71 4.35 -2.06 5.72
N ALA A 72 4.93 -0.98 6.26
CA ALA A 72 5.89 -0.15 5.52
C ALA A 72 5.31 0.36 4.16
N VAL A 73 4.03 0.70 4.17
CA VAL A 73 3.13 0.71 2.99
C VAL A 73 3.32 1.89 2.03
N SER A 74 4.04 2.93 2.47
CA SER A 74 4.20 4.16 1.69
C SER A 74 4.76 3.89 0.28
N GLN A 75 5.75 2.99 0.16
CA GLN A 75 6.32 2.64 -1.14
C GLN A 75 5.33 1.87 -2.03
N ASP A 76 4.53 0.99 -1.42
CA ASP A 76 3.53 0.19 -2.15
C ASP A 76 2.43 1.08 -2.73
N ILE A 77 1.92 2.01 -1.94
CA ILE A 77 0.89 2.97 -2.37
C ILE A 77 1.43 3.90 -3.47
N CYS A 78 2.64 4.44 -3.30
CA CYS A 78 3.29 5.26 -4.33
C CYS A 78 3.46 4.49 -5.64
N LYS A 79 3.85 3.21 -5.54
CA LYS A 79 4.03 2.34 -6.72
C LYS A 79 2.70 2.02 -7.39
N LEU A 80 1.64 1.76 -6.62
CA LEU A 80 0.31 1.50 -7.13
C LEU A 80 -0.23 2.71 -7.90
N ALA A 81 -0.15 3.90 -7.30
CA ALA A 81 -0.55 5.15 -7.96
C ALA A 81 0.25 5.39 -9.25
N ALA A 82 1.56 5.17 -9.23
CA ALA A 82 2.41 5.36 -10.41
C ALA A 82 2.25 4.27 -11.48
N SER A 83 1.77 3.08 -11.13
CA SER A 83 1.53 2.00 -12.11
C SER A 83 0.30 2.28 -12.97
N PHE A 84 -0.68 2.98 -12.41
CA PHE A 84 -1.99 3.23 -13.04
C PHE A 84 -2.45 4.67 -12.73
N PRO A 85 -1.73 5.70 -13.23
CA PRO A 85 -1.98 7.10 -12.87
C PRO A 85 -3.37 7.60 -13.31
N HIS A 86 -3.96 6.96 -14.34
CA HIS A 86 -5.28 7.25 -14.87
C HIS A 86 -6.43 6.67 -14.04
N VAL A 87 -6.17 5.74 -13.11
CA VAL A 87 -7.21 5.06 -12.31
C VAL A 87 -7.43 5.82 -10.98
N PRO A 88 -8.58 6.52 -10.79
CA PRO A 88 -8.75 7.47 -9.68
C PRO A 88 -8.70 6.86 -8.29
N CYS A 89 -9.19 5.63 -8.09
CA CYS A 89 -9.19 4.98 -6.78
C CYS A 89 -7.77 4.77 -6.21
N PHE A 90 -6.75 4.73 -7.06
CA PHE A 90 -5.35 4.60 -6.65
C PHE A 90 -4.65 5.94 -6.38
N ARG A 91 -5.38 7.06 -6.40
CA ARG A 91 -4.83 8.41 -6.18
C ARG A 91 -5.13 8.98 -4.81
N LEU A 92 -6.07 8.40 -4.07
CA LEU A 92 -6.50 8.87 -2.75
C LEU A 92 -6.66 7.71 -1.77
N PHE A 93 -5.85 7.75 -0.72
CA PHE A 93 -5.95 6.83 0.42
C PHE A 93 -6.16 7.67 1.68
N ARG A 94 -7.23 7.41 2.41
CA ARG A 94 -7.50 8.04 3.71
C ARG A 94 -7.33 7.06 4.85
N SER A 95 -7.00 7.60 6.02
CA SER A 95 -6.87 6.83 7.26
C SER A 95 -5.96 5.59 7.13
N VAL A 96 -4.84 5.74 6.42
CA VAL A 96 -3.84 4.69 6.28
C VAL A 96 -3.08 4.52 7.59
N VAL A 97 -3.03 3.29 8.09
CA VAL A 97 -2.27 2.91 9.27
C VAL A 97 -1.13 1.99 8.83
N ASP A 98 0.09 2.47 9.01
CA ASP A 98 1.28 1.66 8.83
C ASP A 98 1.56 0.86 10.11
N VAL A 99 1.34 -0.45 10.07
CA VAL A 99 1.53 -1.37 11.20
C VAL A 99 2.98 -1.40 11.66
N HIS A 100 3.94 -1.24 10.74
CA HIS A 100 5.36 -1.17 11.10
C HIS A 100 5.66 0.12 11.87
N ALA A 101 5.13 1.27 11.43
CA ALA A 101 5.27 2.53 12.16
C ALA A 101 4.60 2.46 13.55
N ALA A 102 3.40 1.89 13.65
CA ALA A 102 2.71 1.71 14.92
C ALA A 102 3.53 0.85 15.90
N LEU A 103 4.10 -0.27 15.44
CA LEU A 103 5.01 -1.09 16.22
C LEU A 103 6.24 -0.29 16.68
N ARG A 104 6.84 0.52 15.81
CA ARG A 104 8.01 1.34 16.16
C ARG A 104 7.71 2.40 17.21
N THR A 105 6.51 2.98 17.19
CA THR A 105 6.06 3.95 18.19
C THR A 105 5.77 3.29 19.54
N MET A 106 5.11 2.13 19.53
CA MET A 106 4.67 1.45 20.76
C MET A 106 5.75 0.59 21.42
N HIS A 107 6.74 0.15 20.64
CA HIS A 107 7.85 -0.70 21.09
C HIS A 107 9.19 -0.17 20.55
N PRO A 108 9.61 1.04 20.98
CA PRO A 108 10.86 1.65 20.51
C PRO A 108 12.09 0.86 20.94
N ASP A 109 11.99 0.12 22.04
CA ASP A 109 13.00 -0.73 22.68
C ASP A 109 13.36 -1.98 21.85
N ILE A 110 12.44 -2.49 21.03
CA ILE A 110 12.73 -3.65 20.18
C ILE A 110 13.80 -3.26 19.14
N PRO A 111 14.91 -3.99 19.01
CA PRO A 111 15.93 -3.69 18.01
C PRO A 111 15.38 -3.67 16.58
N LYS A 112 15.77 -2.67 15.78
CA LYS A 112 15.27 -2.49 14.40
C LYS A 112 15.41 -3.75 13.54
N ASN A 113 16.51 -4.49 13.69
CA ASN A 113 16.76 -5.72 12.96
C ASN A 113 15.77 -6.84 13.30
N GLN A 114 15.15 -6.85 14.48
CA GLN A 114 14.16 -7.85 14.89
C GLN A 114 12.75 -7.55 14.34
N VAL A 115 12.51 -6.34 13.85
CA VAL A 115 11.19 -5.92 13.33
C VAL A 115 11.28 -5.38 11.90
N SER A 116 12.39 -5.65 11.20
CA SER A 116 12.69 -5.10 9.88
C SER A 116 11.82 -5.64 8.73
N SER A 117 10.97 -6.64 8.98
CA SER A 117 10.09 -7.22 7.96
C SER A 117 8.84 -7.80 8.60
N LEU A 118 7.76 -7.87 7.83
CA LEU A 118 6.47 -8.41 8.28
C LEU A 118 6.62 -9.76 9.00
N GLN A 119 7.42 -10.64 8.42
CA GLN A 119 7.60 -12.00 8.92
C GLN A 119 8.35 -12.07 10.25
N LYS A 120 9.29 -11.15 10.49
CA LYS A 120 9.95 -11.05 11.79
C LYS A 120 8.99 -10.50 12.84
N VAL A 121 8.15 -9.54 12.46
CA VAL A 121 7.09 -9.01 13.32
C VAL A 121 6.06 -10.08 13.67
N VAL A 122 5.66 -10.91 12.71
CA VAL A 122 4.77 -12.06 12.94
C VAL A 122 5.41 -13.08 13.87
N ALA A 123 6.70 -13.38 13.69
CA ALA A 123 7.42 -14.28 14.59
C ALA A 123 7.50 -13.71 16.01
N ALA A 124 7.83 -12.43 16.16
CA ALA A 124 7.99 -11.78 17.45
C ALA A 124 6.65 -11.62 18.21
N LEU A 125 5.58 -11.25 17.52
CA LEU A 125 4.30 -10.91 18.17
C LEU A 125 3.32 -12.09 18.24
N LEU A 126 3.35 -12.99 17.26
CA LEU A 126 2.38 -14.09 17.17
C LEU A 126 3.01 -15.47 17.39
N GLY A 127 4.34 -15.57 17.47
CA GLY A 127 5.05 -16.86 17.53
C GLY A 127 4.81 -17.74 16.30
N LYS A 128 4.42 -17.13 15.17
CA LYS A 128 4.13 -17.83 13.90
C LYS A 128 5.20 -17.52 12.86
N ARG A 129 5.27 -18.34 11.82
CA ARG A 129 6.15 -18.11 10.66
C ARG A 129 5.31 -17.83 9.43
N LEU A 130 5.69 -16.80 8.69
CA LEU A 130 5.23 -16.57 7.33
C LEU A 130 6.28 -17.11 6.36
N ASP A 131 5.83 -17.83 5.33
CA ASP A 131 6.71 -18.31 4.26
C ASP A 131 7.19 -17.13 3.41
N LYS A 132 8.46 -17.16 2.98
CA LYS A 132 9.12 -16.18 2.08
C LYS A 132 9.14 -16.63 0.63
N ALA A 133 8.82 -17.89 0.34
CA ALA A 133 9.16 -18.53 -0.93
C ALA A 133 8.65 -17.76 -2.16
N GLN A 134 7.51 -17.07 -2.05
CA GLN A 134 6.88 -16.38 -3.17
C GLN A 134 7.19 -14.87 -3.23
N GLN A 135 7.92 -14.32 -2.25
CA GLN A 135 8.24 -12.89 -2.19
C GLN A 135 8.92 -12.39 -3.48
N CYS A 136 9.84 -13.20 -4.03
CA CYS A 136 10.56 -12.88 -5.25
C CYS A 136 10.12 -13.71 -6.47
N SER A 137 8.90 -14.26 -6.44
CA SER A 137 8.37 -15.07 -7.55
C SER A 137 7.99 -14.22 -8.77
N ASP A 138 7.73 -14.87 -9.90
CA ASP A 138 7.23 -14.19 -11.10
C ASP A 138 5.73 -13.86 -10.96
N TRP A 139 5.44 -12.68 -10.42
CA TRP A 139 4.08 -12.18 -10.23
C TRP A 139 3.38 -11.75 -11.53
N GLU A 140 4.07 -11.71 -12.66
CA GLU A 140 3.48 -11.46 -13.98
C GLU A 140 2.96 -12.76 -14.63
N SER A 141 3.35 -13.93 -14.11
CA SER A 141 2.89 -15.22 -14.63
C SER A 141 1.38 -15.43 -14.50
N ARG A 142 0.74 -15.97 -15.54
CA ARG A 142 -0.68 -16.33 -15.52
C ARG A 142 -0.89 -17.76 -16.05
N PRO A 143 -1.70 -18.60 -15.39
CA PRO A 143 -2.35 -18.34 -14.09
C PRO A 143 -1.35 -18.29 -12.93
N LEU A 144 -1.67 -17.55 -11.87
CA LEU A 144 -0.87 -17.58 -10.64
C LEU A 144 -0.94 -18.98 -10.00
N THR A 145 0.18 -19.41 -9.41
CA THR A 145 0.22 -20.69 -8.70
C THR A 145 -0.54 -20.61 -7.37
N LYS A 146 -1.03 -21.76 -6.86
CA LYS A 146 -1.66 -21.82 -5.53
C LYS A 146 -0.75 -21.29 -4.41
N ALA A 147 0.57 -21.50 -4.54
CA ALA A 147 1.54 -21.00 -3.58
C ALA A 147 1.59 -19.46 -3.57
N GLN A 148 1.62 -18.83 -4.75
CA GLN A 148 1.56 -17.36 -4.89
C GLN A 148 0.27 -16.79 -4.31
N ILE A 149 -0.87 -17.39 -4.64
CA ILE A 149 -2.17 -16.95 -4.11
C ILE A 149 -2.17 -17.03 -2.58
N ASN A 150 -1.78 -18.17 -2.00
CA ASN A 150 -1.75 -18.35 -0.55
C ASN A 150 -0.82 -17.36 0.14
N TYR A 151 0.38 -17.14 -0.41
CA TYR A 151 1.33 -16.15 0.08
C TYR A 151 0.70 -14.74 0.10
N ALA A 152 0.17 -14.30 -1.03
CA ALA A 152 -0.40 -12.96 -1.17
C ALA A 152 -1.59 -12.73 -0.24
N MET A 153 -2.48 -13.73 -0.11
CA MET A 153 -3.62 -13.63 0.81
C MET A 153 -3.19 -13.55 2.27
N LEU A 154 -2.17 -14.30 2.66
CA LEU A 154 -1.69 -14.28 4.04
C LEU A 154 -1.02 -12.96 4.42
N ASP A 155 -0.29 -12.33 3.49
CA ASP A 155 0.36 -11.03 3.72
C ASP A 155 -0.65 -9.90 4.01
N ALA A 156 -1.87 -9.97 3.47
CA ALA A 156 -2.96 -9.05 3.82
C ALA A 156 -3.74 -9.50 5.08
N ALA A 157 -4.05 -10.80 5.21
CA ALA A 157 -4.84 -11.34 6.31
C ALA A 157 -4.21 -11.09 7.70
N VAL A 158 -2.88 -11.06 7.75
CA VAL A 158 -2.14 -10.99 9.02
C VAL A 158 -2.16 -9.59 9.63
N LEU A 159 -2.35 -8.53 8.84
CA LEU A 159 -2.22 -7.14 9.31
C LEU A 159 -3.24 -6.75 10.39
N PRO A 160 -4.55 -7.07 10.27
CA PRO A 160 -5.51 -6.82 11.36
C PRO A 160 -5.17 -7.60 12.63
N VAL A 161 -4.61 -8.81 12.50
CA VAL A 161 -4.21 -9.65 13.64
C VAL A 161 -3.02 -9.02 14.38
N LEU A 162 -2.01 -8.56 13.64
CA LEU A 162 -0.86 -7.87 14.20
C LEU A 162 -1.25 -6.58 14.90
N LEU A 163 -2.05 -5.75 14.24
CA LEU A 163 -2.48 -4.48 14.83
C LEU A 163 -3.28 -4.73 16.10
N LYS A 164 -4.18 -5.72 16.09
CA LYS A 164 -4.93 -6.13 17.28
C LYS A 164 -4.01 -6.58 18.42
N ALA A 165 -2.97 -7.37 18.12
CA ALA A 165 -2.00 -7.81 19.12
C ALA A 165 -1.23 -6.63 19.74
N LEU A 166 -0.83 -5.65 18.92
CA LEU A 166 -0.15 -4.43 19.37
C LEU A 166 -1.04 -3.60 20.31
N VAL A 167 -2.24 -3.23 19.84
CA VAL A 167 -3.12 -2.31 20.59
C VAL A 167 -3.75 -2.93 21.83
N LYS A 168 -3.85 -4.27 21.89
CA LYS A 168 -4.35 -5.00 23.07
C LYS A 168 -3.25 -5.46 24.02
N SER A 169 -1.99 -5.11 23.77
CA SER A 169 -0.90 -5.46 24.68
C SER A 169 -1.07 -4.76 26.04
N PRO A 170 -0.63 -5.36 27.16
CA PRO A 170 -0.67 -4.71 28.47
C PRO A 170 0.10 -3.38 28.51
N ALA A 171 1.18 -3.27 27.74
CA ALA A 171 1.94 -2.02 27.60
C ALA A 171 1.08 -0.92 26.96
N ALA A 172 0.43 -1.23 25.83
CA ALA A 172 -0.46 -0.30 25.14
C ALA A 172 -1.65 0.13 26.01
N ALA A 173 -2.21 -0.80 26.80
CA ALA A 173 -3.30 -0.50 27.72
C ALA A 173 -2.87 0.52 28.79
N ARG A 174 -1.69 0.31 29.41
CA ARG A 174 -1.14 1.23 30.43
C ARG A 174 -0.81 2.61 29.88
N GLU A 175 -0.17 2.67 28.71
CA GLU A 175 0.31 3.94 28.14
C GLU A 175 -0.80 4.75 27.45
N TYR A 176 -1.64 4.06 26.67
CA TYR A 176 -2.60 4.72 25.80
C TYR A 176 -4.05 4.65 26.29
N GLY A 177 -4.38 3.80 27.27
CA GLY A 177 -5.75 3.67 27.79
C GLY A 177 -6.77 3.34 26.69
N GLY A 178 -6.40 2.48 25.73
CA GLY A 178 -7.23 2.10 24.58
C GLY A 178 -7.31 3.14 23.45
N ASN A 179 -6.63 4.28 23.57
CA ASN A 179 -6.74 5.40 22.63
C ASN A 179 -5.45 5.64 21.81
N VAL A 180 -4.76 4.56 21.40
CA VAL A 180 -3.45 4.60 20.70
C VAL A 180 -3.44 5.63 19.56
N PHE A 181 -4.39 5.53 18.62
CA PHE A 181 -4.45 6.39 17.44
C PHE A 181 -4.93 7.81 17.72
N ARG A 182 -5.70 8.03 18.79
CA ARG A 182 -6.07 9.39 19.22
C ARG A 182 -4.90 10.13 19.86
N LYS A 183 -4.07 9.41 20.62
CA LYS A 183 -2.84 9.97 21.22
C LYS A 183 -1.69 10.10 20.21
N ASN A 184 -1.74 9.33 19.12
CA ASN A 184 -0.70 9.30 18.09
C ASN A 184 -1.32 9.54 16.70
N LEU A 185 -1.78 10.77 16.45
CA LEU A 185 -2.42 11.13 15.17
C LEU A 185 -1.49 10.88 13.97
N HIS A 186 -0.18 10.95 14.16
CA HIS A 186 0.81 10.68 13.12
C HIS A 186 0.81 9.22 12.61
N LEU A 187 0.19 8.28 13.34
CA LEU A 187 0.02 6.89 12.92
C LEU A 187 -1.16 6.68 11.96
N ARG A 188 -1.89 7.76 11.64
CA ARG A 188 -2.91 7.80 10.59
C ARG A 188 -2.56 8.86 9.57
N SER A 189 -2.26 8.41 8.36
CA SER A 189 -1.84 9.27 7.26
C SER A 189 -2.85 9.23 6.13
N ASN A 190 -3.00 10.34 5.44
CA ASN A 190 -3.69 10.41 4.16
C ASN A 190 -2.65 10.56 3.05
N TYR A 191 -2.86 9.87 1.93
CA TYR A 191 -2.05 9.96 0.73
C TYR A 191 -2.92 10.50 -0.40
N LYS A 192 -2.51 11.63 -0.99
CA LYS A 192 -3.10 12.16 -2.22
C LYS A 192 -2.02 12.34 -3.28
N PHE A 193 -2.25 11.78 -4.46
CA PHE A 193 -1.37 11.87 -5.62
C PHE A 193 -1.97 12.79 -6.68
N THR A 194 -1.16 13.77 -7.10
CA THR A 194 -1.45 14.69 -8.21
C THR A 194 -0.37 14.53 -9.26
N PHE A 195 -0.76 14.33 -10.51
CA PHE A 195 0.16 14.16 -11.64
C PHE A 195 0.25 15.46 -12.44
N LEU A 196 1.40 15.73 -13.04
CA LEU A 196 1.59 16.94 -13.85
C LEU A 196 0.89 16.74 -15.20
N GLY A 197 0.04 17.69 -15.58
CA GLY A 197 -0.94 17.57 -16.67
C GLY A 197 -2.36 17.96 -16.24
N ASP A 198 -2.64 17.93 -14.94
CA ASP A 198 -3.95 18.29 -14.36
C ASP A 198 -4.22 19.83 -14.32
N ASP A 199 -3.26 20.68 -14.72
CA ASP A 199 -3.42 22.13 -14.81
C ASP A 199 -2.45 22.75 -15.84
N SER A 200 -2.92 23.75 -16.58
CA SER A 200 -2.26 24.62 -17.59
C SER A 200 -2.16 24.06 -19.02
N GLY A 201 -2.82 24.61 -20.05
CA GLY A 201 -2.89 26.04 -20.35
C GLY A 201 -1.49 26.50 -20.74
N GLY A 202 -1.21 26.60 -22.05
CA GLY A 202 0.14 26.75 -22.60
C GLY A 202 1.10 27.64 -21.80
N GLY A 203 2.17 27.01 -21.32
CA GLY A 203 3.34 27.66 -20.74
C GLY A 203 4.46 26.63 -20.68
N ASP A 204 5.62 26.97 -21.23
CA ASP A 204 6.78 26.10 -21.41
C ASP A 204 7.03 25.16 -20.23
N ALA A 205 7.07 23.86 -20.52
CA ALA A 205 7.40 22.83 -19.54
C ALA A 205 8.83 23.03 -19.03
N ASP A 206 8.96 23.50 -17.80
CA ASP A 206 10.24 23.56 -17.09
C ASP A 206 10.77 22.13 -16.84
N ALA A 207 11.94 21.84 -17.39
CA ALA A 207 12.59 20.52 -17.39
C ALA A 207 13.09 20.06 -16.00
N THR A 208 12.60 20.65 -14.91
CA THR A 208 13.07 20.44 -13.53
C THR A 208 12.09 19.66 -12.65
N ALA A 209 10.90 19.31 -13.15
CA ALA A 209 9.93 18.54 -12.38
C ALA A 209 10.47 17.14 -12.02
N PRO A 210 10.40 16.72 -10.74
CA PRO A 210 10.93 15.44 -10.31
C PRO A 210 10.09 14.29 -10.91
N ARG A 211 10.65 13.62 -11.91
CA ARG A 211 10.17 12.30 -12.33
C ARG A 211 10.17 11.37 -11.13
N SER A 212 9.03 10.74 -10.85
CA SER A 212 9.00 9.66 -9.86
C SER A 212 9.97 8.55 -10.28
N ASN A 213 10.41 7.73 -9.31
CA ASN A 213 11.21 6.53 -9.59
C ASN A 213 10.56 5.57 -10.61
N TYR A 214 9.31 5.83 -11.01
CA TYR A 214 8.48 5.05 -11.93
C TYR A 214 8.30 5.75 -13.29
N ARG A 215 9.09 6.79 -13.61
CA ARG A 215 9.05 7.54 -14.88
C ARG A 215 7.68 8.18 -15.21
N VAL A 216 6.89 8.47 -14.18
CA VAL A 216 5.67 9.28 -14.27
C VAL A 216 5.96 10.66 -13.66
N ASP A 217 5.58 11.72 -14.37
CA ASP A 217 5.71 13.11 -13.92
C ASP A 217 4.67 13.37 -12.82
N MET A 218 5.14 13.35 -11.57
CA MET A 218 4.31 13.53 -10.37
C MET A 218 4.51 14.94 -9.84
N GLY A 219 3.41 15.64 -9.52
CA GLY A 219 3.45 16.95 -8.90
C GLY A 219 3.92 16.85 -7.45
N SER A 220 3.00 16.60 -6.52
CA SER A 220 3.33 16.37 -5.10
C SER A 220 2.56 15.19 -4.53
N ALA A 221 3.26 14.23 -3.90
CA ALA A 221 2.63 13.29 -2.98
C ALA A 221 2.46 14.01 -1.63
N ARG A 222 1.25 14.46 -1.33
CA ARG A 222 0.98 15.08 -0.02
C ARG A 222 0.61 14.00 0.97
N VAL A 223 1.52 13.74 1.91
CA VAL A 223 1.22 12.97 3.12
C VAL A 223 0.82 13.96 4.19
N SER A 224 -0.47 14.02 4.50
CA SER A 224 -0.97 14.80 5.64
C SER A 224 -1.31 13.86 6.79
N LEU A 225 -0.90 14.21 7.99
CA LEU A 225 -1.36 13.54 9.22
C LEU A 225 -2.82 13.96 9.47
N GLY A 226 -3.68 13.00 9.82
CA GLY A 226 -5.13 13.19 9.78
C GLY A 226 -5.68 14.32 10.67
N LEU A 227 -6.59 15.13 10.08
CA LEU A 227 -8.02 15.14 10.41
C LEU A 227 -8.80 14.71 9.15
#